data_AF-S6B0G2-F1
#
_entry.id   AF-S6B0G2-F1
#
_cell.length_a   1.000
_cell.length_b   1.000
_cell.length_c   1.000
_cell.angle_alpha   90.00
_cell.angle_beta   90.00
_cell.angle_gamma   90.00
#
_symmetry.space_group_name_H-M   'P 1'
#
loop_
_entity.id
_entity.type
_entity.pdbx_description
1 polymer ?
#
loop_
_entity_poly.entity_id
_entity_poly.type
_entity_poly.pdbx_seq_one_letter_code
_entity_poly.pdbx_strand_id
1 'polypeptide(L)'
;MSSESLLERPYLFSRNTYDHLDIMDEYLGIVRRYPDQSPCCIRGHAFKILFQHCQRHPEIRNRLTDAMSLDDFSSVVSYLRTVDLGMESYTHVEGSWYRRHRSAAGIVPNSSSGVNYDPVALRA
;
A
#
# COMPACT_ATOMS: atom_id res chain seq x y z
N MET A 1 13.12 -5.76 -12.87
CA MET A 1 11.85 -6.33 -12.33
C MET A 1 11.39 -5.47 -11.16
N SER A 2 10.13 -5.03 -11.15
CA SER A 2 9.57 -4.14 -10.12
C SER A 2 8.68 -4.88 -9.11
N SER A 3 9.07 -6.12 -8.73
CA SER A 3 8.21 -7.05 -8.00
C SER A 3 7.72 -6.52 -6.64
N GLU A 4 8.61 -5.93 -5.83
CA GLU A 4 8.21 -5.43 -4.50
C GLU A 4 7.41 -4.12 -4.56
N SER A 5 7.76 -3.20 -5.47
CA SER A 5 7.03 -1.94 -5.62
C SER A 5 5.59 -2.15 -6.10
N LEU A 6 5.35 -3.19 -6.91
CA LEU A 6 4.01 -3.55 -7.40
C LEU A 6 3.08 -4.06 -6.30
N LEU A 7 3.61 -4.68 -5.25
CA LEU A 7 2.79 -5.20 -4.16
C LEU A 7 2.28 -4.09 -3.24
N GLU A 8 3.01 -2.99 -3.14
CA GLU A 8 2.55 -1.78 -2.44
C GLU A 8 1.70 -0.90 -3.36
N ARG A 9 2.11 -0.75 -4.62
CA ARG A 9 1.45 0.13 -5.62
C ARG A 9 1.12 -0.67 -6.89
N PRO A 10 0.03 -1.44 -6.90
CA PRO A 10 -0.40 -2.22 -8.08
C PRO A 10 -0.58 -1.36 -9.34
N TYR A 11 -0.94 -0.09 -9.15
CA TYR A 11 -1.14 0.90 -10.19
C TYR A 11 0.15 1.56 -10.71
N LEU A 12 1.35 1.05 -10.37
CA LEU A 12 2.64 1.65 -10.71
C LEU A 12 2.78 2.03 -12.20
N PHE A 13 2.20 1.24 -13.11
CA PHE A 13 2.31 1.47 -14.56
C PHE A 13 1.16 2.30 -15.15
N SER A 14 0.16 2.67 -14.34
CA SER A 14 -1.02 3.44 -14.79
C SER A 14 -0.73 4.92 -15.06
N ARG A 15 0.39 5.45 -14.56
CA ARG A 15 0.73 6.89 -14.49
C ARG A 15 -0.20 7.74 -13.62
N ASN A 16 -1.18 7.12 -12.97
CA ASN A 16 -2.10 7.79 -12.06
C ASN A 16 -1.74 7.46 -10.60
N THR A 17 -2.22 8.31 -9.70
CA THR A 17 -2.17 8.06 -8.25
C THR A 17 -3.57 7.67 -7.80
N TYR A 18 -3.65 6.59 -7.04
CA TYR A 18 -4.91 6.09 -6.48
C TYR A 18 -4.80 5.98 -4.96
N ASP A 19 -5.94 6.10 -4.28
CA ASP A 19 -6.04 5.79 -2.86
C ASP A 19 -5.80 4.28 -2.63
N HIS A 20 -4.97 3.96 -1.65
CA HIS A 20 -4.68 2.57 -1.29
C HIS A 20 -5.93 1.85 -0.74
N LEU A 21 -6.86 2.58 -0.11
CA LEU A 21 -8.12 1.99 0.33
C LEU A 21 -8.99 1.58 -0.86
N ASP A 22 -9.06 2.39 -1.91
CA ASP A 22 -9.76 2.06 -3.16
C ASP A 22 -9.11 0.86 -3.86
N ILE A 23 -7.78 0.83 -3.91
CA ILE A 23 -7.02 -0.29 -4.50
C ILE A 23 -7.23 -1.59 -3.70
N MET A 24 -7.29 -1.51 -2.36
CA MET A 24 -7.57 -2.67 -1.53
C MET A 24 -9.00 -3.16 -1.72
N ASP A 25 -9.98 -2.26 -1.82
CA ASP A 25 -11.37 -2.63 -2.12
C ASP A 25 -11.50 -3.28 -3.50
N GLU A 26 -10.82 -2.75 -4.52
CA GLU A 26 -10.77 -3.37 -5.85
C GLU A 26 -10.15 -4.78 -5.78
N TYR A 27 -9.04 -4.93 -5.06
CA TYR A 27 -8.40 -6.22 -4.84
C TYR A 27 -9.34 -7.22 -4.16
N LEU A 28 -10.05 -6.83 -3.10
CA LEU A 28 -11.04 -7.68 -2.44
C LEU A 28 -12.21 -8.03 -3.39
N GLY A 29 -12.61 -7.11 -4.26
CA GLY A 29 -13.56 -7.37 -5.33
C GLY A 29 -13.08 -8.42 -6.34
N ILE A 30 -11.79 -8.43 -6.68
CA ILE A 30 -11.17 -9.48 -7.49
C ILE A 30 -11.21 -10.81 -6.74
N VAL A 31 -10.75 -10.85 -5.48
CA VAL A 31 -10.73 -12.09 -4.67
C VAL A 31 -12.13 -12.67 -4.50
N ARG A 32 -13.17 -11.82 -4.35
CA ARG A 32 -14.57 -12.28 -4.26
C ARG A 32 -15.02 -13.09 -5.49
N ARG A 33 -14.44 -12.82 -6.67
CA ARG A 33 -14.73 -13.57 -7.91
C ARG A 33 -13.99 -14.91 -7.98
N TYR A 34 -12.97 -15.11 -7.15
CA TYR A 34 -12.12 -16.30 -7.13
C TYR A 34 -11.94 -16.81 -5.69
N PRO A 35 -12.96 -17.48 -5.11
CA PRO A 35 -13.06 -17.72 -3.67
C PRO A 35 -12.04 -18.69 -3.08
N ASP A 36 -11.25 -19.38 -3.89
CA ASP A 36 -10.27 -20.39 -3.44
C ASP A 36 -8.98 -19.80 -2.85
N GLN A 37 -8.93 -18.49 -2.61
CA GLN A 37 -7.75 -17.84 -2.05
C GLN A 37 -7.69 -18.00 -0.53
N SER A 38 -6.56 -18.52 -0.05
CA SER A 38 -6.30 -18.61 1.39
C SER A 38 -6.25 -17.22 2.04
N PRO A 39 -6.84 -17.02 3.24
CA PRO A 39 -6.73 -15.78 4.00
C PRO A 39 -5.29 -15.32 4.22
N CYS A 40 -4.30 -16.23 4.28
CA CYS A 40 -2.90 -15.86 4.44
C CYS A 40 -2.35 -15.08 3.23
N CYS A 41 -2.79 -15.43 2.02
CA CYS A 41 -2.39 -14.75 0.78
C CYS A 41 -2.99 -13.33 0.74
N ILE A 42 -4.28 -13.22 1.07
CA ILE A 42 -5.00 -11.94 1.14
C ILE A 42 -4.31 -11.02 2.16
N ARG A 43 -4.01 -11.56 3.35
CA ARG A 43 -3.32 -10.83 4.42
C ARG A 43 -1.94 -10.34 4.00
N GLY A 44 -1.18 -11.18 3.29
CA GLY A 44 0.13 -10.82 2.75
C GLY A 44 0.07 -9.60 1.82
N HIS A 45 -0.94 -9.53 0.97
CA HIS A 45 -1.17 -8.36 0.11
C HIS A 45 -1.71 -7.16 0.89
N ALA A 46 -2.65 -7.37 1.80
CA ALA A 46 -3.21 -6.31 2.64
C ALA A 46 -2.12 -5.56 3.42
N PHE A 47 -1.16 -6.28 4.03
CA PHE A 47 -0.05 -5.65 4.74
C PHE A 47 0.88 -4.82 3.84
N LYS A 48 0.99 -5.17 2.55
CA LYS A 48 1.84 -4.44 1.60
C LYS A 48 1.12 -3.23 1.02
N ILE A 49 -0.13 -3.38 0.58
CA ILE A 49 -0.96 -2.29 0.05
C ILE A 49 -1.24 -1.25 1.15
N LEU A 50 -1.62 -1.71 2.35
CA LEU A 50 -2.00 -0.86 3.47
C LEU A 50 -0.83 -0.54 4.42
N PHE A 51 0.41 -0.73 3.98
CA PHE A 51 1.57 -0.64 4.86
C PHE A 51 1.67 0.71 5.60
N GLN A 52 1.46 1.81 4.87
CA GLN A 52 1.53 3.16 5.45
C GLN A 52 0.41 3.41 6.47
N HIS A 53 -0.79 2.91 6.20
CA HIS A 53 -1.90 2.94 7.17
C HIS A 53 -1.55 2.14 8.43
N CYS A 54 -0.95 0.96 8.28
CA CYS A 54 -0.53 0.12 9.41
C CYS A 54 0.57 0.74 10.28
N GLN A 55 1.43 1.60 9.72
CA GLN A 55 2.42 2.34 10.51
C GLN A 55 1.78 3.40 11.39
N ARG A 56 0.75 4.09 10.87
CA ARG A 56 0.09 5.19 11.56
C ARG A 56 -0.94 4.71 12.58
N HIS A 57 -1.62 3.61 12.27
CA HIS A 57 -2.70 3.02 13.06
C HIS A 57 -2.32 1.60 13.47
N PRO A 58 -1.49 1.41 14.52
CA PRO A 58 -0.98 0.09 14.91
C PRO A 58 -2.07 -0.96 15.20
N GLU A 59 -3.26 -0.52 15.62
CA GLU A 59 -4.43 -1.38 15.83
C GLU A 59 -4.93 -2.03 14.54
N ILE A 60 -4.73 -1.39 13.38
CA ILE A 60 -5.06 -1.96 12.06
C ILE A 60 -4.20 -3.18 11.78
N ARG A 61 -2.94 -3.15 12.19
CA ARG A 61 -2.04 -4.29 12.05
C ARG A 61 -2.58 -5.51 12.80
N ASN A 62 -3.13 -5.31 14.00
CA ASN A 62 -3.74 -6.38 14.79
C ASN A 62 -5.00 -6.90 14.10
N ARG A 63 -5.90 -6.00 13.67
CA ARG A 63 -7.12 -6.38 12.94
C ARG A 63 -6.83 -7.18 11.66
N LEU A 64 -5.81 -6.81 10.89
CA LEU A 64 -5.38 -7.57 9.71
C LEU A 64 -4.78 -8.93 10.08
N THR A 65 -4.10 -9.03 11.21
CA THR A 65 -3.54 -10.30 11.72
C THR A 65 -4.66 -11.27 12.05
N ASP A 66 -5.71 -10.78 12.70
CA ASP A 66 -6.85 -11.57 13.17
C ASP A 66 -7.90 -11.86 12.08
N ALA A 67 -7.83 -11.17 10.94
CA ALA A 67 -8.74 -11.39 9.82
C ALA A 67 -8.60 -12.79 9.21
N MET A 68 -9.71 -13.52 9.11
CA MET A 68 -9.77 -14.91 8.64
C MET A 68 -10.73 -15.11 7.46
N SER A 69 -11.49 -14.09 7.10
CA SER A 69 -12.45 -14.11 5.99
C SER A 69 -12.36 -12.83 5.15
N LEU A 70 -12.91 -12.89 3.93
CA LEU A 70 -12.99 -11.73 3.04
C LEU A 70 -13.77 -10.56 3.67
N ASP A 71 -14.78 -10.88 4.47
CA ASP A 71 -15.61 -9.89 5.15
C ASP A 71 -14.84 -9.22 6.30
N ASP A 72 -13.97 -9.95 7.00
CA ASP A 72 -13.06 -9.36 7.98
C ASP A 72 -12.12 -8.33 7.32
N PHE A 73 -11.53 -8.67 6.17
CA PHE A 73 -10.68 -7.74 5.43
C PHE A 73 -11.48 -6.51 4.96
N SER A 74 -12.70 -6.71 4.46
CA SER A 74 -13.58 -5.61 4.03
C SER A 74 -13.96 -4.70 5.20
N SER A 75 -14.17 -5.28 6.38
CA SER A 75 -14.41 -4.56 7.65
C SER A 75 -13.21 -3.69 8.05
N VAL A 76 -11.98 -4.20 7.89
CA VAL A 76 -10.77 -3.40 8.15
C VAL A 76 -10.67 -2.20 7.24
N VAL A 77 -10.92 -2.36 5.93
CA VAL A 77 -10.90 -1.23 4.98
C VAL A 77 -11.98 -0.21 5.31
N SER A 78 -13.19 -0.67 5.64
CA SER A 78 -14.29 0.21 6.06
C SER A 78 -13.92 1.00 7.32
N TYR A 79 -13.30 0.35 8.31
CA TYR A 79 -12.84 1.00 9.53
C TYR A 79 -11.73 2.03 9.23
N LEU A 80 -10.75 1.69 8.38
CA LEU A 80 -9.72 2.63 7.94
C LEU A 80 -10.31 3.90 7.35
N ARG A 81 -11.32 3.80 6.48
CA ARG A 81 -12.02 4.96 5.91
C ARG A 81 -12.64 5.88 6.98
N THR A 82 -13.03 5.32 8.13
CA THR A 82 -13.58 6.14 9.23
C THR A 82 -12.52 6.87 10.03
N VAL A 83 -11.32 6.28 10.18
CA VAL A 83 -10.22 6.86 10.96
C VAL A 83 -9.28 7.74 10.14
N ASP A 84 -9.29 7.60 8.80
CA ASP A 84 -8.47 8.39 7.87
C ASP A 84 -9.17 9.62 7.26
N LEU A 85 -10.33 10.02 7.77
CA LEU A 85 -11.10 11.16 7.24
C LEU A 85 -10.25 12.45 7.19
N GLY A 86 -9.96 12.90 5.97
CA GLY A 86 -9.31 14.19 5.71
C GLY A 86 -7.79 14.15 5.48
N MET A 87 -7.18 12.97 5.31
CA MET A 87 -5.75 12.87 5.00
C MET A 87 -5.48 12.66 3.51
N GLU A 88 -4.53 13.41 2.96
CA GLU A 88 -4.06 13.27 1.57
C GLU A 88 -3.54 11.85 1.29
N SER A 89 -3.75 11.37 0.06
CA SER A 89 -3.43 10.01 -0.37
C SER A 89 -2.04 9.54 0.08
N TYR A 90 -2.03 8.40 0.77
CA TYR A 90 -0.86 7.69 1.30
C TYR A 90 0.09 7.21 0.19
N THR A 91 0.85 8.15 -0.38
CA THR A 91 1.75 7.90 -1.52
C THR A 91 3.15 8.47 -1.28
N HIS A 92 3.51 8.74 -0.03
CA HIS A 92 4.85 9.25 0.28
C HIS A 92 5.91 8.17 0.06
N VAL A 93 6.89 8.49 -0.77
CA VAL A 93 7.94 7.56 -1.19
C VAL A 93 8.91 7.24 -0.05
N GLU A 94 9.08 8.13 0.93
CA GLU A 94 10.01 7.93 2.06
C GLU A 94 9.52 6.88 3.08
N GLY A 95 8.20 6.72 3.25
CA GLY A 95 7.59 5.76 4.16
C GLY A 95 7.20 4.42 3.53
N SER A 96 7.62 4.18 2.29
CA SER A 96 7.13 3.06 1.48
C SER A 96 7.68 1.70 1.93
N TRP A 97 6.84 0.66 1.81
CA TRP A 97 7.22 -0.74 2.06
C TRP A 97 8.48 -1.11 1.28
N TYR A 98 8.52 -0.74 0.00
CA TYR A 98 9.65 -1.02 -0.88
C TYR A 98 10.96 -0.37 -0.40
N ARG A 99 10.93 0.87 0.12
CA ARG A 99 12.15 1.55 0.59
C ARG A 99 12.73 0.94 1.86
N ARG A 100 11.91 0.32 2.72
CA ARG A 100 12.39 -0.37 3.94
C ARG A 100 13.50 -1.39 3.65
N HIS A 101 13.46 -2.04 2.49
CA HIS A 101 14.44 -3.04 2.11
C HIS A 101 15.76 -2.45 1.54
N ARG A 102 15.81 -1.15 1.21
CA ARG A 102 17.05 -0.50 0.75
C ARG A 102 18.03 -0.18 1.87
N SER A 103 17.54 0.22 3.04
CA SER A 103 18.40 0.59 4.18
C SER A 103 19.14 -0.61 4.78
N ALA A 104 18.58 -1.82 4.68
CA ALA A 104 19.22 -3.05 5.16
C ALA A 104 20.37 -3.54 4.25
N ALA A 105 20.45 -3.04 3.01
CA ALA A 105 21.45 -3.47 2.03
C ALA A 105 22.79 -2.71 2.11
N GLY A 106 23.02 -1.90 3.15
CA GLY A 106 24.31 -1.23 3.36
C GLY A 106 24.68 -0.20 2.29
N ILE A 107 23.72 0.26 1.48
CA ILE A 107 23.94 1.39 0.58
C ILE A 107 23.87 2.65 1.43
N VAL A 108 25.03 3.13 1.86
CA VAL A 108 25.19 4.48 2.43
C VAL A 108 24.52 5.45 1.46
N PRO A 109 23.57 6.30 1.88
CA PRO A 109 23.00 7.30 1.00
C PRO A 109 24.16 8.20 0.56
N ASN A 110 24.51 8.12 -0.71
CA ASN A 110 25.40 9.11 -1.28
C ASN A 110 24.66 10.44 -1.14
N SER A 111 25.18 11.35 -0.32
CA SER A 111 24.69 12.71 -0.18
C SER A 111 24.99 13.46 -1.47
N SER A 112 24.26 13.15 -2.54
CA SER A 112 24.33 13.86 -3.81
C SER A 112 23.01 13.70 -4.57
N SER A 113 22.44 14.88 -4.86
CA SER A 113 21.27 15.16 -5.69
C SER A 113 19.92 14.61 -5.21
N GLY A 114 19.18 15.47 -4.51
CA GLY A 114 17.73 15.41 -4.51
C GLY A 114 17.24 15.40 -5.96
N VAL A 115 16.64 14.29 -6.37
CA VAL A 115 15.82 14.26 -7.58
C VAL A 115 14.55 15.01 -7.22
N ASN A 116 14.58 16.31 -7.50
CA ASN A 116 13.41 17.18 -7.46
C ASN A 116 12.46 16.67 -8.56
N TYR A 117 11.41 15.94 -8.18
CA TYR A 117 10.31 15.68 -9.10
C TYR A 117 9.55 17.00 -9.25
N ASP A 118 9.97 17.80 -10.23
CA ASP A 118 9.27 19.02 -10.62
C ASP A 118 8.03 18.61 -11.45
N PRO A 119 6.79 18.82 -10.95
CA PRO A 119 5.58 18.37 -11.63
C PRO A 119 5.23 19.19 -12.88
N VAL A 120 6.05 20.18 -13.27
CA VAL A 120 5.71 21.15 -14.34
C VAL A 120 6.29 20.78 -15.71
N ALA A 121 7.18 19.78 -15.82
CA ALA A 121 7.94 19.52 -17.06
C ALA A 121 7.25 18.64 -18.13
N LEU A 122 5.92 18.46 -18.11
CA LEU A 122 5.18 17.65 -19.11
C LEU A 122 4.02 18.40 -19.77
N ARG A 123 4.22 19.69 -20.09
CA ARG A 123 3.43 20.39 -21.10
C ARG A 123 4.33 20.90 -22.23
N ALA A 124 4.43 20.11 -23.28
CA ALA A 124 4.68 20.54 -24.65
C ALA A 124 3.94 19.59 -25.59
#